data_AF-A0A8M1FLS5-F1
#
_entry.id   AF-A0A8M1FLS5-F1
#
_cell.length_a   1.000
_cell.length_b   1.000
_cell.length_c   1.000
_cell.angle_alpha   90.00
_cell.angle_beta   90.00
_cell.angle_gamma   90.00
#
_symmetry.space_group_name_H-M   'P 1'
#
loop_
_entity.id
_entity.type
_entity.pdbx_description
1 polymer ?
#
loop_
_entity_poly.entity_id
_entity_poly.type
_entity_poly.pdbx_seq_one_letter_code
_entity_poly.pdbx_strand_id
1 'polypeptide(L)'
;MPAWGALLLLWAAAEAVKDCPAECTCQALETMGLWVDCRGRGLTALPALPVHTRHLLLANNSLSSVPPGAFDHLPQLQTLNVTQNPWHCDCGLTYLRLWLEDRTPEALLHVRCASPALADARPLGQLTGYRLGSCGWQLPASWTYPGLWWDVLLVVVATLGLALLACLLCTATEIFD
;
A
#
# COMPACT_ATOMS: atom_id res chain seq x y z
N MET A 1 36.75 35.94 -2.37
CA MET A 1 35.31 35.64 -2.26
C MET A 1 34.81 36.27 -0.98
N PRO A 2 33.77 37.13 -1.00
CA PRO A 2 33.39 37.89 0.20
C PRO A 2 32.87 36.93 1.28
N ALA A 3 33.23 37.20 2.54
CA ALA A 3 32.79 36.42 3.71
C ALA A 3 31.26 36.32 3.82
N TRP A 4 30.54 37.28 3.23
CA TRP A 4 29.09 37.34 3.17
C TRP A 4 28.48 36.26 2.26
N GLY A 5 29.19 35.87 1.19
CA GLY A 5 28.77 34.78 0.30
C GLY A 5 28.83 33.42 0.99
N ALA A 6 29.84 33.21 1.85
CA ALA A 6 29.92 32.01 2.68
C ALA A 6 28.82 31.97 3.75
N LEU A 7 28.47 33.13 4.34
CA LEU A 7 27.40 33.23 5.34
C LEU A 7 26.01 32.91 4.77
N LEU A 8 25.73 33.37 3.54
CA LEU A 8 24.48 33.08 2.81
C LEU A 8 24.37 31.60 2.44
N LEU A 9 25.46 30.97 2.00
CA LEU A 9 25.48 29.53 1.69
C LEU A 9 25.29 28.67 2.95
N LEU A 10 25.89 29.07 4.07
CA LEU A 10 25.71 28.39 5.37
C LEU A 10 24.26 28.47 5.87
N TRP A 11 23.61 29.62 5.73
CA TRP A 11 22.22 29.78 6.15
C TRP A 11 21.25 29.00 5.26
N ALA A 12 21.42 29.04 3.94
CA ALA A 12 20.57 28.28 3.01
C ALA A 12 20.72 26.75 3.18
N ALA A 13 21.93 26.26 3.45
CA ALA A 13 22.17 24.85 3.75
C ALA A 13 21.55 24.43 5.10
N ALA A 14 21.55 25.31 6.10
CA ALA A 14 20.94 25.04 7.40
C ALA A 14 19.42 24.95 7.34
N GLU A 15 18.76 25.78 6.52
CA GLU A 15 17.30 25.84 6.43
C GLU A 15 16.69 24.56 5.82
N ALA A 16 17.36 23.93 4.85
CA ALA A 16 16.92 22.67 4.25
C ALA A 16 17.06 21.44 5.17
N VAL A 17 17.81 21.56 6.27
CA VAL A 17 18.11 20.47 7.22
C VAL A 17 17.27 20.57 8.50
N LYS A 18 16.47 21.64 8.67
CA LYS A 18 15.69 21.89 9.90
C LYS A 18 14.61 20.85 10.19
N ASP A 19 14.09 20.17 9.18
CA ASP A 19 13.05 19.14 9.32
C ASP A 19 13.64 17.71 9.41
N CYS A 20 14.94 17.56 9.63
CA CYS A 20 15.56 16.24 9.73
C CYS A 20 15.13 15.49 11.01
N PRO A 21 14.73 14.22 10.93
CA PRO A 21 14.47 13.41 12.12
C PRO A 21 15.70 13.31 13.02
N ALA A 22 15.51 13.37 14.35
CA ALA A 22 16.59 13.28 15.33
C ALA A 22 17.41 11.97 15.22
N GLU A 23 16.77 10.89 14.79
CA GLU A 23 17.39 9.58 14.60
C GLU A 23 18.26 9.51 13.33
N CYS A 24 18.07 10.44 12.39
CA CYS A 24 18.63 10.36 11.04
C CYS A 24 19.68 11.46 10.80
N THR A 25 20.55 11.20 9.82
CA THR A 25 21.50 12.19 9.32
C THR A 25 21.08 12.66 7.94
N CYS A 26 20.85 13.96 7.79
CA CYS A 26 20.44 14.56 6.53
C CYS A 26 21.57 15.39 5.93
N GLN A 27 21.81 15.25 4.63
CA GLN A 27 22.81 15.99 3.88
C GLN A 27 22.20 16.54 2.60
N ALA A 28 22.40 17.84 2.33
CA ALA A 28 22.01 18.42 1.06
C ALA A 28 22.86 17.84 -0.08
N LEU A 29 22.23 17.47 -1.19
CA LEU A 29 22.94 17.05 -2.39
C LEU A 29 23.47 18.28 -3.15
N GLU A 30 24.53 18.07 -3.94
CA GLU A 30 25.01 19.06 -4.91
C GLU A 30 23.93 19.40 -5.96
N THR A 31 23.06 18.42 -6.25
CA THR A 31 21.82 18.63 -7.00
C THR A 31 20.67 18.95 -6.03
N MET A 32 19.67 19.74 -6.42
CA MET A 32 18.53 20.08 -5.55
C MET A 32 17.88 18.85 -4.90
N GLY A 33 18.03 18.65 -3.59
CA GLY A 33 17.41 17.54 -2.86
C GLY A 33 18.18 17.15 -1.60
N LEU A 34 17.64 16.19 -0.86
CA LEU A 34 18.17 15.75 0.44
C LEU A 34 18.50 14.25 0.44
N TRP A 35 19.68 13.91 0.94
CA TRP A 35 20.08 12.56 1.32
C TRP A 35 19.75 12.34 2.79
N VAL A 36 18.91 11.35 3.09
CA VAL A 36 18.46 11.02 4.44
C VAL A 36 18.92 9.61 4.79
N ASP A 37 19.86 9.52 5.74
CA ASP A 37 20.39 8.25 6.23
C ASP A 37 19.91 7.95 7.65
N CYS A 38 19.10 6.92 7.78
CA CYS A 38 18.49 6.44 9.01
C CYS A 38 18.89 4.98 9.30
N ARG A 39 20.00 4.48 8.74
CA ARG A 39 20.41 3.07 8.89
C ARG A 39 20.84 2.74 10.32
N GLY A 40 20.51 1.54 10.79
CA GLY A 40 21.05 1.04 12.06
C GLY A 40 20.51 1.75 13.30
N ARG A 41 19.35 2.41 13.20
CA ARG A 41 18.77 3.24 14.26
C ARG A 41 17.71 2.51 15.11
N GLY A 42 17.42 1.26 14.79
CA GLY A 42 16.41 0.47 15.49
C GLY A 42 14.98 0.98 15.28
N LEU A 43 14.72 1.68 14.17
CA LEU A 43 13.41 2.24 13.88
C LEU A 43 12.36 1.14 13.78
N THR A 44 11.27 1.26 14.53
CA THR A 44 10.09 0.38 14.47
C THR A 44 8.97 0.97 13.60
N ALA A 45 9.00 2.29 13.40
CA ALA A 45 8.10 3.02 12.52
C ALA A 45 8.87 4.08 11.73
N LEU A 46 8.28 4.54 10.62
CA LEU A 46 8.86 5.60 9.80
C LEU A 46 8.81 6.96 10.53
N PRO A 47 9.92 7.71 10.60
CA PRO A 47 9.91 9.08 11.12
C PRO A 47 9.25 10.06 10.13
N ALA A 48 9.00 11.29 10.57
CA ALA A 48 8.56 12.36 9.67
C ALA A 48 9.68 12.73 8.68
N LEU A 49 9.47 12.49 7.39
CA LEU A 49 10.49 12.67 6.35
C LEU A 49 10.37 14.05 5.68
N PRO A 50 11.49 14.74 5.39
CA PRO A 50 11.46 16.00 4.66
C PRO A 50 10.97 15.83 3.22
N VAL A 51 10.13 16.75 2.72
CA VAL A 51 9.51 16.68 1.37
C VAL A 51 10.53 16.62 0.23
N HIS A 52 11.70 17.22 0.41
CA HIS A 52 12.79 17.27 -0.58
C HIS A 52 13.72 16.04 -0.56
N THR A 53 13.32 14.96 0.11
CA THR A 53 14.11 13.73 0.18
C THR A 53 14.23 13.07 -1.20
N ARG A 54 15.46 12.89 -1.68
CA ARG A 54 15.79 12.15 -2.91
C ARG A 54 16.29 10.73 -2.65
N HIS A 55 17.07 10.57 -1.60
CA HIS A 55 17.64 9.28 -1.22
C HIS A 55 17.32 9.00 0.23
N LEU A 56 16.68 7.86 0.48
CA LEU A 56 16.25 7.44 1.81
C LEU A 56 16.84 6.08 2.16
N LEU A 57 17.68 6.04 3.18
CA LEU A 57 18.29 4.80 3.67
C LEU A 57 17.68 4.40 5.02
N LEU A 58 16.89 3.33 5.01
CA LEU A 58 16.22 2.75 6.17
C LEU A 58 16.73 1.33 6.48
N ALA A 59 17.84 0.93 5.88
CA ALA A 59 18.37 -0.41 6.06
C ALA A 59 18.83 -0.70 7.49
N ASN A 60 18.78 -1.97 7.89
CA ASN A 60 19.21 -2.42 9.22
C ASN A 60 18.41 -1.75 10.35
N ASN A 61 17.09 -1.80 10.27
CA ASN A 61 16.17 -1.30 11.28
C ASN A 61 15.20 -2.43 11.71
N SER A 62 14.20 -2.10 12.52
CA SER A 62 13.19 -3.04 13.04
C SER A 62 11.81 -2.78 12.42
N LEU A 63 11.77 -2.31 11.17
CA LEU A 63 10.52 -2.05 10.46
C LEU A 63 9.88 -3.38 10.05
N SER A 64 8.62 -3.57 10.42
CA SER A 64 7.84 -4.75 10.02
C SER A 64 6.88 -4.46 8.87
N SER A 65 6.45 -3.22 8.70
CA SER A 65 5.52 -2.79 7.64
C SER A 65 5.72 -1.32 7.30
N VAL A 66 5.15 -0.90 6.18
CA VAL A 66 5.12 0.50 5.74
C VAL A 66 3.65 0.89 5.53
N PRO A 67 3.17 1.97 6.17
CA PRO A 67 1.80 2.44 5.95
C PRO A 67 1.53 2.77 4.48
N PRO A 68 0.34 2.48 3.96
CA PRO A 68 -0.06 2.95 2.65
C PRO A 68 0.10 4.47 2.54
N GLY A 69 0.70 4.93 1.45
CA GLY A 69 0.94 6.33 1.17
C GLY A 69 2.11 6.96 1.94
N ALA A 70 2.91 6.18 2.66
CA ALA A 70 4.03 6.70 3.45
C ALA A 70 5.08 7.47 2.62
N PHE A 71 5.18 7.24 1.31
CA PHE A 71 6.14 7.94 0.45
C PHE A 71 5.47 8.89 -0.55
N ASP A 72 4.14 9.01 -0.52
CA ASP A 72 3.39 9.79 -1.53
C ASP A 72 3.67 11.30 -1.42
N HIS A 73 4.05 11.76 -0.22
CA HIS A 73 4.44 13.13 0.05
C HIS A 73 5.89 13.45 -0.35
N LEU A 74 6.63 12.48 -0.90
CA LEU A 74 8.04 12.60 -1.31
C LEU A 74 8.17 12.51 -2.84
N PRO A 75 7.75 13.54 -3.61
CA PRO A 75 7.69 13.46 -5.07
C PRO A 75 9.06 13.33 -5.74
N GLN A 76 10.14 13.69 -5.03
CA GLN A 76 11.52 13.63 -5.51
C GLN A 76 12.25 12.35 -5.10
N LEU A 77 11.61 11.44 -4.37
CA LEU A 77 12.24 10.21 -3.90
C LEU A 77 12.62 9.32 -5.08
N GLN A 78 13.92 9.03 -5.21
CA GLN A 78 14.49 8.23 -6.30
C GLN A 78 15.04 6.91 -5.79
N THR A 79 15.69 6.92 -4.61
CA THR A 79 16.32 5.72 -4.05
C THR A 79 15.76 5.45 -2.67
N LEU A 80 15.27 4.22 -2.47
CA LEU A 80 14.80 3.72 -1.20
C LEU A 80 15.56 2.43 -0.86
N ASN A 81 16.29 2.43 0.27
CA ASN A 81 16.90 1.22 0.79
C ASN A 81 16.19 0.77 2.07
N VAL A 82 15.43 -0.31 1.96
CA VAL A 82 14.62 -0.94 3.03
C VAL A 82 15.11 -2.36 3.36
N THR A 83 16.32 -2.71 2.94
CA THR A 83 16.90 -4.03 3.20
C THR A 83 17.19 -4.26 4.69
N GLN A 84 17.39 -5.51 5.11
CA GLN A 84 17.74 -5.83 6.52
C GLN A 84 16.71 -5.26 7.52
N ASN A 85 15.44 -5.51 7.28
CA ASN A 85 14.34 -5.18 8.19
C ASN A 85 13.44 -6.43 8.33
N PRO A 86 12.83 -6.67 9.50
CA PRO A 86 12.01 -7.85 9.77
C PRO A 86 10.61 -7.73 9.12
N TRP A 87 10.55 -7.65 7.80
CA TRP A 87 9.31 -7.44 7.05
C TRP A 87 8.27 -8.53 7.32
N HIS A 88 7.08 -8.09 7.73
CA HIS A 88 5.88 -8.91 7.82
C HIS A 88 5.17 -8.88 6.48
N CYS A 89 5.38 -9.92 5.68
CA CYS A 89 4.86 -10.03 4.32
C CYS A 89 3.44 -10.56 4.31
N ASP A 90 2.53 -9.71 4.79
CA ASP A 90 1.09 -9.87 4.71
C ASP A 90 0.52 -8.86 3.72
N CYS A 91 -0.78 -8.57 3.86
CA CYS A 91 -1.44 -7.67 2.94
C CYS A 91 -1.03 -6.21 3.13
N GLY A 92 -0.67 -5.81 4.35
CA GLY A 92 -0.22 -4.46 4.66
C GLY A 92 1.05 -4.07 3.91
N LEU A 93 1.88 -5.05 3.54
CA LEU A 93 3.13 -4.80 2.81
C LEU A 93 2.94 -4.61 1.29
N THR A 94 1.72 -4.74 0.78
CA THR A 94 1.42 -4.59 -0.65
C THR A 94 1.80 -3.21 -1.19
N TYR A 95 1.59 -2.14 -0.40
CA TYR A 95 1.99 -0.79 -0.79
C TYR A 95 3.51 -0.71 -1.07
N LEU A 96 4.33 -1.17 -0.13
CA LEU A 96 5.79 -1.13 -0.28
C LEU A 96 6.25 -1.93 -1.49
N ARG A 97 5.67 -3.12 -1.70
CA ARG A 97 6.00 -3.93 -2.86
C ARG A 97 5.68 -3.20 -4.16
N LEU A 98 4.46 -2.68 -4.32
CA LEU A 98 4.03 -1.99 -5.54
C LEU A 98 4.87 -0.74 -5.78
N TRP A 99 5.20 0.01 -4.72
CA TRP A 99 6.10 1.17 -4.81
C TRP A 99 7.49 0.77 -5.32
N LEU A 100 8.07 -0.32 -4.79
CA LEU A 100 9.37 -0.83 -5.24
C LEU A 100 9.31 -1.37 -6.66
N GLU A 101 8.22 -2.03 -7.05
CA GLU A 101 8.00 -2.55 -8.40
C GLU A 101 7.96 -1.43 -9.45
N ASP A 102 7.29 -0.32 -9.14
CA ASP A 102 7.19 0.86 -10.01
C ASP A 102 8.50 1.65 -10.08
N ARG A 103 9.17 1.87 -8.94
CA ARG A 103 10.30 2.81 -8.85
C ARG A 103 11.67 2.15 -8.92
N THR A 104 11.85 0.99 -8.29
CA THR A 104 13.16 0.34 -8.11
C THR A 104 13.02 -1.20 -8.11
N PRO A 105 12.70 -1.83 -9.25
CA PRO A 105 12.36 -3.26 -9.30
C PRO A 105 13.51 -4.16 -8.84
N GLU A 106 14.76 -3.72 -9.00
CA GLU A 106 15.96 -4.43 -8.53
C GLU A 106 15.98 -4.62 -7.00
N ALA A 107 15.36 -3.71 -6.25
CA ALA A 107 15.28 -3.79 -4.79
C ALA A 107 14.40 -4.96 -4.31
N LEU A 108 13.42 -5.41 -5.12
CA LEU A 108 12.51 -6.50 -4.77
C LEU A 108 13.22 -7.85 -4.54
N LEU A 109 14.41 -8.03 -5.13
CA LEU A 109 15.24 -9.22 -4.94
C LEU A 109 16.00 -9.21 -3.60
N HIS A 110 16.22 -8.03 -3.04
CA HIS A 110 17.04 -7.81 -1.86
C HIS A 110 16.21 -7.65 -0.57
N VAL A 111 14.94 -7.24 -0.71
CA VAL A 111 13.99 -7.16 0.40
C VAL A 111 13.45 -8.56 0.69
N ARG A 112 13.73 -9.09 1.90
CA ARG A 112 13.29 -10.42 2.33
C ARG A 112 12.27 -10.33 3.45
N CYS A 113 11.32 -11.26 3.43
CA CYS A 113 10.33 -11.43 4.49
C CYS A 113 10.96 -12.13 5.69
N ALA A 114 10.64 -11.67 6.90
CA ALA A 114 10.95 -12.37 8.14
C ALA A 114 9.73 -13.11 8.71
N SER A 115 8.53 -12.69 8.31
CA SER A 115 7.28 -13.33 8.72
C SER A 115 6.21 -13.14 7.64
N PRO A 116 5.13 -13.95 7.63
CA PRO A 116 4.91 -15.17 8.43
C PRO A 116 5.88 -16.31 8.05
N ALA A 117 5.99 -17.36 8.87
CA ALA A 117 6.97 -18.44 8.68
C ALA A 117 6.95 -19.10 7.29
N LEU A 118 5.77 -19.15 6.66
CA LEU A 118 5.58 -19.65 5.28
C LEU A 118 6.31 -18.81 4.21
N ALA A 119 6.51 -17.53 4.49
CA ALA A 119 7.19 -16.58 3.61
C ALA A 119 8.62 -16.25 4.10
N ASP A 120 9.08 -16.85 5.20
CA ASP A 120 10.37 -16.51 5.78
C ASP A 120 11.53 -16.70 4.78
N ALA A 121 12.45 -15.74 4.82
CA ALA A 121 13.57 -15.57 3.90
C ALA A 121 13.21 -15.49 2.40
N ARG A 122 11.93 -15.45 2.00
CA ARG A 122 11.54 -15.25 0.60
C ARG A 122 11.77 -13.78 0.21
N PRO A 123 12.28 -13.51 -1.01
CA PRO A 123 12.34 -12.15 -1.51
C PRO A 123 10.93 -11.64 -1.83
N LEU A 124 10.69 -10.35 -1.56
CA LEU A 124 9.39 -9.71 -1.71
C LEU A 124 8.88 -9.79 -3.16
N GLY A 125 9.78 -9.72 -4.15
CA GLY A 125 9.45 -9.86 -5.57
C GLY A 125 8.87 -11.22 -5.98
N GLN A 126 9.08 -12.27 -5.19
CA GLN A 126 8.52 -13.61 -5.48
C GLN A 126 7.13 -13.83 -4.90
N LEU A 127 6.68 -12.98 -3.99
CA LEU A 127 5.34 -13.06 -3.45
C LEU A 127 4.40 -12.40 -4.45
N THR A 128 3.25 -12.99 -4.75
CA THR A 128 2.20 -12.44 -5.64
C THR A 128 0.85 -12.52 -4.94
N GLY A 129 0.01 -11.48 -5.05
CA GLY A 129 -1.38 -11.40 -4.56
C GLY A 129 -1.79 -12.35 -3.41
N TYR A 130 -2.12 -13.60 -3.76
CA TYR A 130 -2.52 -14.65 -2.82
C TYR A 130 -1.48 -14.97 -1.72
N ARG A 131 -0.18 -14.83 -1.98
CA ARG A 131 0.91 -15.07 -1.02
C ARG A 131 1.15 -13.93 -0.04
N LEU A 132 0.68 -12.71 -0.36
CA LEU A 132 0.60 -11.59 0.59
C LEU A 132 -0.75 -11.59 1.33
N GLY A 133 -1.51 -12.70 1.34
CA GLY A 133 -2.73 -12.80 2.15
C GLY A 133 -3.97 -12.16 1.52
N SER A 134 -4.23 -12.42 0.23
CA SER A 134 -5.49 -12.07 -0.43
C SER A 134 -5.91 -10.60 -0.25
N CYS A 135 -5.10 -9.67 -0.75
CA CYS A 135 -5.37 -8.23 -0.76
C CYS A 135 -6.50 -7.77 -1.69
N GLY A 136 -7.46 -8.65 -1.98
CA GLY A 136 -8.70 -8.25 -2.61
C GLY A 136 -9.55 -7.46 -1.62
N TRP A 137 -10.51 -6.70 -2.14
CA TRP A 137 -11.63 -6.21 -1.37
C TRP A 137 -12.19 -7.37 -0.54
N GLN A 138 -11.98 -7.33 0.78
CA GLN A 138 -12.81 -8.09 1.69
C GLN A 138 -14.19 -7.48 1.51
N LEU A 139 -15.00 -8.09 0.64
CA LEU A 139 -16.40 -7.75 0.51
C LEU A 139 -16.94 -7.70 1.96
N PRO A 140 -17.59 -6.59 2.36
CA PRO A 140 -18.17 -6.53 3.69
C PRO A 140 -19.04 -7.78 3.89
N ALA A 141 -19.03 -8.38 5.08
CA ALA A 141 -19.84 -9.58 5.36
C ALA A 141 -21.36 -9.36 5.10
N SER A 142 -21.79 -8.13 4.83
CA SER A 142 -23.13 -7.80 4.36
C SER A 142 -23.40 -8.20 2.90
N TRP A 143 -22.36 -8.45 2.09
CA TRP A 143 -22.48 -8.84 0.67
C TRP A 143 -22.30 -10.34 0.45
N THR A 144 -21.93 -11.11 1.49
CA THR A 144 -21.82 -12.56 1.36
C THR A 144 -23.17 -13.27 1.35
N TYR A 145 -24.28 -12.63 1.75
CA TYR A 145 -25.67 -12.97 1.37
C TYR A 145 -26.58 -11.73 1.53
N PRO A 146 -27.42 -11.39 0.52
CA PRO A 146 -28.66 -12.13 0.31
C PRO A 146 -29.06 -12.35 -1.17
N GLY A 147 -28.16 -12.75 -2.07
CA GLY A 147 -28.58 -13.04 -3.47
C GLY A 147 -29.62 -14.18 -3.56
N LEU A 148 -29.38 -15.27 -2.82
CA LEU A 148 -30.21 -16.48 -2.91
C LEU A 148 -31.68 -16.28 -2.50
N TRP A 149 -31.97 -15.45 -1.49
CA TRP A 149 -33.34 -15.23 -1.01
C TRP A 149 -34.13 -14.33 -1.96
N TRP A 150 -33.48 -13.33 -2.56
CA TRP A 150 -34.10 -12.49 -3.58
C TRP A 150 -34.41 -13.30 -4.85
N ASP A 151 -33.49 -14.18 -5.26
CA ASP A 151 -33.69 -15.06 -6.42
C ASP A 151 -34.85 -16.04 -6.18
N VAL A 152 -34.93 -16.67 -5.00
CA VAL A 152 -36.04 -17.56 -4.63
C VAL A 152 -37.37 -16.80 -4.57
N LEU A 153 -37.39 -15.59 -3.99
CA LEU A 153 -38.59 -14.76 -3.94
C LEU A 153 -39.09 -14.40 -5.36
N LEU A 154 -38.17 -14.08 -6.27
CA LEU A 154 -38.49 -13.71 -7.65
C LEU A 154 -39.06 -14.90 -8.44
N VAL A 155 -38.51 -16.10 -8.23
CA VAL A 155 -39.04 -17.35 -8.81
C VAL A 155 -40.45 -17.66 -8.27
N VAL A 156 -40.69 -17.49 -6.97
CA VAL A 156 -42.02 -17.70 -6.37
C VAL A 156 -43.04 -16.70 -6.92
N VAL A 157 -42.68 -15.41 -7.04
CA VAL A 157 -43.57 -14.40 -7.62
C VAL A 157 -43.88 -14.68 -9.09
N ALA A 158 -42.89 -15.09 -9.88
CA ALA A 158 -43.08 -15.44 -11.29
C ALA A 158 -43.99 -16.65 -11.47
N THR A 159 -43.80 -17.70 -10.66
CA THR A 159 -44.63 -18.93 -10.73
C THR A 159 -46.07 -18.67 -10.30
N LEU A 160 -46.30 -17.90 -9.22
CA LEU A 160 -47.63 -17.50 -8.79
C LEU A 160 -48.32 -16.61 -9.85
N GLY A 161 -47.59 -15.69 -10.47
CA GLY A 161 -48.10 -14.83 -11.53
C GLY A 161 -48.54 -15.62 -12.78
N LEU A 162 -47.73 -16.59 -13.22
CA LEU A 162 -48.08 -17.46 -14.35
C LEU A 162 -49.29 -18.35 -14.02
N ALA A 163 -49.40 -18.87 -12.80
CA ALA A 163 -50.56 -19.67 -12.38
C ALA A 163 -51.86 -18.83 -12.36
N LEU A 164 -51.79 -17.59 -11.87
CA LEU A 164 -52.92 -16.66 -11.90
C LEU A 164 -53.33 -16.29 -13.32
N LEU A 165 -52.37 -16.01 -14.20
CA LEU A 165 -52.64 -15.71 -15.60
C LEU A 165 -53.32 -16.90 -16.30
N ALA A 166 -52.80 -18.11 -16.09
CA ALA A 166 -53.38 -19.34 -16.63
C ALA A 166 -54.80 -19.56 -16.11
N CYS A 167 -55.04 -19.34 -14.81
CA CYS A 167 -56.37 -19.48 -14.21
C CYS A 167 -57.37 -18.46 -14.79
N LEU A 168 -56.97 -17.20 -14.94
CA LEU A 168 -57.79 -16.16 -15.56
C LEU A 168 -58.13 -16.50 -17.03
N LEU A 169 -57.15 -16.98 -17.80
CA LEU A 169 -57.36 -17.43 -19.17
C LEU A 169 -58.34 -18.61 -19.24
N CYS A 170 -58.21 -19.61 -18.36
CA CYS A 170 -59.15 -20.74 -18.27
C CYS A 170 -60.57 -20.29 -17.91
N THR A 171 -60.74 -19.37 -16.95
CA THR A 171 -62.07 -18.84 -16.61
C THR A 171 -62.66 -17.99 -17.73
N ALA A 172 -61.82 -17.27 -18.49
CA ALA A 172 -62.29 -16.48 -19.62
C ALA A 172 -62.77 -17.40 -20.76
N THR A 173 -62.06 -18.49 -21.06
CA THR A 173 -62.47 -19.44 -22.10
C THR A 173 -63.80 -20.13 -21.78
N GLU A 174 -64.04 -20.47 -20.51
CA GLU A 174 -65.31 -21.08 -20.05
C GLU A 174 -66.51 -20.10 -20.10
N ILE A 175 -66.26 -18.79 -20.15
CA ILE A 175 -67.32 -17.77 -20.27
C ILE A 175 -67.75 -17.55 -21.73
N PHE A 176 -66.97 -18.01 -22.71
CA PHE A 176 -67.21 -17.81 -24.14
C PHE A 176 -67.65 -19.07 -24.91
N ASP A 177 -67.85 -20.20 -24.22
CA ASP A 177 -68.59 -21.39 -24.71
C ASP A 177 -70.02 -21.44 -24.13
#